data_AF-A0AAX4JG93-F1
#
_entry.id   AF-A0AAX4JG93-F1
#
_cell.length_a   1.000
_cell.length_b   1.000
_cell.length_c   1.000
_cell.angle_alpha   90.00
_cell.angle_beta   90.00
_cell.angle_gamma   90.00
#
_symmetry.space_group_name_H-M   'P 1'
#
loop_
_entity.id
_entity.type
_entity.pdbx_description
1 polymer ?
#
loop_
_entity_poly.entity_id
_entity_poly.type
_entity_poly.pdbx_seq_one_letter_code
_entity_poly.pdbx_strand_id
1 'polypeptide(L)'
;MSLTNSQKVAVMKHFKNKGSLLVYDRKLEKNEILDINNKKLRSYIQSLKDQGYIEEHYVWQQLYCFATESGMKYFNDQLEIPDVIEEGIRMEAVQQKEE
;
A
#
# COMPACT_ATOMS: atom_id res chain seq x y z
N MET A 1 -17.41 6.61 4.85
CA MET A 1 -17.38 5.28 4.18
C MET A 1 -15.94 4.90 3.98
N SER A 2 -15.48 3.92 4.74
CA SER A 2 -14.12 3.38 4.65
C SER A 2 -13.92 2.58 3.37
N LEU A 3 -12.68 2.53 2.91
CA LEU A 3 -12.22 1.63 1.86
C LEU A 3 -12.27 0.17 2.37
N THR A 4 -12.59 -0.81 1.52
CA THR A 4 -12.49 -2.22 1.92
C THR A 4 -11.03 -2.62 2.11
N ASN A 5 -10.74 -3.63 2.94
CA ASN A 5 -9.36 -4.04 3.21
C ASN A 5 -8.63 -4.47 1.94
N SER A 6 -9.31 -5.19 1.03
CA SER A 6 -8.74 -5.58 -0.27
C SER A 6 -8.33 -4.38 -1.13
N GLN A 7 -9.14 -3.31 -1.11
CA GLN A 7 -8.82 -2.07 -1.83
C GLN A 7 -7.64 -1.33 -1.20
N LYS A 8 -7.52 -1.29 0.13
CA LYS A 8 -6.35 -0.71 0.81
C LYS A 8 -5.06 -1.41 0.40
N VAL A 9 -5.07 -2.75 0.41
CA VAL A 9 -3.93 -3.57 -0.02
C VAL A 9 -3.57 -3.30 -1.48
N ALA A 10 -4.56 -3.13 -2.36
CA ALA A 10 -4.30 -2.79 -3.77
C ALA A 10 -3.61 -1.41 -3.92
N VAL A 11 -4.04 -0.42 -3.14
CA VAL A 11 -3.39 0.91 -3.11
C VAL A 11 -1.95 0.78 -2.61
N MET A 12 -1.72 0.08 -1.51
CA MET A 12 -0.38 -0.14 -0.95
C MET A 12 0.55 -0.87 -1.94
N LYS A 13 0.06 -1.92 -2.61
CA LYS A 13 0.78 -2.63 -3.69
C LYS A 13 1.18 -1.69 -4.82
N HIS A 14 0.28 -0.79 -5.21
CA HIS A 14 0.57 0.19 -6.26
C HIS A 14 1.66 1.18 -5.84
N PHE A 15 1.61 1.69 -4.60
CA PHE A 15 2.65 2.58 -4.08
C PHE A 15 4.01 1.88 -3.95
N LYS A 16 4.05 0.60 -3.55
CA LYS A 16 5.30 -0.18 -3.53
C LYS A 16 5.93 -0.31 -4.93
N ASN A 17 5.13 -0.52 -5.97
CA ASN A 17 5.65 -0.72 -7.33
C ASN A 17 6.04 0.60 -8.04
N LYS A 18 5.16 1.62 -7.98
CA LYS A 18 5.35 2.86 -8.75
C LYS A 18 5.86 4.06 -7.93
N GLY A 19 5.80 4.01 -6.59
CA GLY A 19 6.20 5.09 -5.69
C GLY A 19 5.32 6.36 -5.73
N SER A 20 4.38 6.46 -6.67
CA SER A 20 3.54 7.65 -6.87
C SER A 20 2.13 7.29 -7.37
N LEU A 21 1.19 8.19 -7.11
CA LEU A 21 -0.20 8.06 -7.55
C LEU A 21 -0.79 9.43 -7.87
N LEU A 22 -1.53 9.50 -8.98
CA LEU A 22 -2.34 10.66 -9.33
C LEU A 22 -3.82 10.38 -9.03
N VAL A 23 -4.48 11.32 -8.38
CA VAL A 23 -5.92 11.24 -8.07
C VAL A 23 -6.64 12.51 -8.51
N TYR A 24 -7.66 12.35 -9.35
CA TYR A 24 -8.50 13.47 -9.80
C TYR A 24 -9.54 13.87 -8.74
N ASP A 25 -9.88 15.16 -8.67
CA ASP A 25 -10.89 15.71 -7.75
C ASP A 25 -12.34 15.34 -8.10
N ARG A 26 -12.58 14.72 -9.26
CA ARG A 26 -13.93 14.36 -9.70
C ARG A 26 -14.51 13.24 -8.81
N LYS A 27 -15.56 13.61 -8.06
CA LYS A 27 -16.16 12.82 -6.95
C LYS A 27 -16.78 11.47 -7.36
N LEU A 28 -17.19 11.33 -8.62
CA LEU A 28 -17.92 10.15 -9.13
C LEU A 28 -17.08 9.27 -10.04
N GLU A 29 -15.88 9.72 -10.39
CA GLU A 29 -15.00 8.96 -11.26
C GLU A 29 -14.20 7.94 -10.45
N LYS A 30 -14.07 6.75 -11.03
CA LYS A 30 -13.10 5.78 -10.57
C LYS A 30 -11.73 6.18 -11.08
N ASN A 31 -10.70 5.91 -10.29
CA ASN A 31 -9.34 6.10 -10.76
C ASN A 31 -9.04 5.07 -11.86
N GLU A 32 -8.51 5.50 -13.00
CA GLU A 32 -8.19 4.66 -14.16
C GLU A 32 -7.25 3.50 -13.79
N ILE A 33 -6.39 3.70 -12.80
CA ILE A 33 -5.32 2.76 -12.46
C ILE A 33 -5.77 1.68 -11.47
N LEU A 34 -6.71 2.00 -10.57
CA LEU A 34 -7.07 1.15 -9.44
C LEU A 34 -8.56 0.75 -9.45
N ASP A 35 -9.38 1.32 -10.34
CA ASP A 35 -10.85 1.18 -10.39
C ASP A 35 -11.54 1.52 -9.05
N ILE A 36 -10.87 2.28 -8.18
CA ILE A 36 -11.38 2.70 -6.88
C ILE A 36 -12.01 4.08 -7.01
N ASN A 37 -13.13 4.31 -6.32
CA ASN A 37 -13.77 5.63 -6.26
C ASN A 37 -12.82 6.68 -5.61
N ASN A 38 -12.58 7.78 -6.33
CA ASN A 38 -11.67 8.86 -5.91
C ASN A 38 -11.99 9.45 -4.54
N LYS A 39 -13.28 9.57 -4.16
CA LYS A 39 -13.67 10.07 -2.83
C LYS A 39 -13.11 9.21 -1.70
N LYS A 40 -13.20 7.88 -1.85
CA LYS A 40 -12.70 6.94 -0.84
C LYS A 40 -11.17 6.89 -0.84
N LEU A 41 -10.58 6.92 -2.04
CA LEU A 41 -9.13 6.93 -2.21
C LEU A 41 -8.49 8.17 -1.56
N ARG A 42 -9.05 9.36 -1.78
CA ARG A 42 -8.59 10.60 -1.15
C ARG A 42 -8.68 10.55 0.37
N SER A 43 -9.79 10.07 0.91
CA SER A 43 -9.93 9.93 2.36
C SER A 43 -8.88 8.99 2.96
N TYR A 44 -8.48 7.94 2.22
CA TYR A 44 -7.45 7.01 2.65
C TYR A 44 -6.04 7.61 2.55
N ILE A 45 -5.75 8.33 1.46
CA ILE A 45 -4.49 9.05 1.28
C ILE A 45 -4.30 10.11 2.36
N GLN A 46 -5.36 10.85 2.71
CA GLN A 46 -5.33 11.79 3.82
C GLN A 46 -4.89 11.11 5.13
N SER A 47 -5.46 9.93 5.44
CA SER A 47 -5.04 9.17 6.63
C SER A 47 -3.57 8.74 6.58
N LEU A 48 -3.05 8.34 5.41
CA LEU A 48 -1.64 7.98 5.25
C LEU A 48 -0.71 9.20 5.35
N LYS A 49 -1.18 10.37 4.91
CA LYS A 49 -0.47 11.65 5.03
C LYS A 49 -0.39 12.12 6.47
N ASP A 50 -1.49 12.06 7.23
CA ASP A 50 -1.52 12.38 8.66
C ASP A 50 -0.54 11.50 9.47
N GLN A 51 -0.20 10.31 8.97
CA GLN A 51 0.82 9.42 9.56
C GLN A 51 2.25 9.68 9.05
N GLY A 52 2.44 10.54 8.05
CA GLY A 52 3.75 10.89 7.50
C GLY A 52 4.30 9.92 6.43
N TYR A 53 3.47 9.03 5.89
CA TYR A 53 3.90 8.04 4.89
C TYR A 53 3.86 8.56 3.44
N ILE A 54 3.10 9.63 3.20
CA ILE A 54 2.87 10.18 1.86
C ILE A 54 3.00 11.70 1.92
N GLU A 55 3.66 12.26 0.92
CA GLU A 55 3.62 13.69 0.61
C GLU A 55 2.59 13.96 -0.49
N GLU A 56 1.77 14.98 -0.29
CA GLU A 56 0.74 15.37 -1.25
C GLU A 56 0.98 16.78 -1.81
N HIS A 57 0.76 16.92 -3.11
CA HIS A 57 0.72 18.22 -3.78
C HIS A 57 -0.60 18.35 -4.55
N TYR A 58 -1.37 19.38 -4.22
CA TYR A 58 -2.62 19.67 -4.91
C TYR A 58 -2.42 20.76 -5.95
N VAL A 59 -2.54 20.42 -7.22
CA VAL A 59 -2.35 21.33 -8.36
C VAL A 59 -3.44 21.08 -9.38
N TRP A 60 -4.10 22.14 -9.85
CA TRP A 60 -5.10 22.08 -10.94
C TRP A 60 -6.16 20.97 -10.79
N GLN A 61 -6.77 20.87 -9.61
CA GLN A 61 -7.78 19.84 -9.31
C GLN A 61 -7.25 18.39 -9.42
N GLN A 62 -5.94 18.22 -9.36
CA GLN A 62 -5.25 16.94 -9.30
C GLN A 62 -4.46 16.86 -7.99
N LEU A 63 -4.53 15.69 -7.37
CA LEU A 63 -3.77 15.36 -6.18
C LEU A 63 -2.62 14.43 -6.58
N TYR A 64 -1.41 14.96 -6.52
CA TYR A 64 -0.18 14.21 -6.70
C TYR A 64 0.27 13.66 -5.36
N CYS A 65 0.44 12.35 -5.29
CA CYS A 65 0.84 11.66 -4.06
C CYS A 65 2.19 10.98 -4.31
N PHE A 66 3.15 11.26 -3.45
CA PHE A 66 4.49 10.67 -3.46
C PHE A 66 4.71 9.91 -2.17
N ALA A 67 5.21 8.67 -2.27
CA ALA A 67 5.60 7.91 -1.10
C ALA A 67 6.91 8.45 -0.51
N THR A 68 6.94 8.68 0.80
CA THR A 68 8.19 8.98 1.52
C THR A 68 8.97 7.69 1.78
N GLU A 69 10.25 7.80 2.15
CA GLU A 69 11.06 6.63 2.52
C GLU A 69 10.42 5.83 3.68
N SER A 70 9.91 6.54 4.69
CA SER A 70 9.14 5.94 5.79
C SER A 70 7.88 5.23 5.29
N GLY A 71 7.18 5.80 4.32
CA GLY A 71 6.01 5.20 3.70
C GLY A 71 6.34 3.93 2.94
N MET A 72 7.44 3.91 2.17
CA MET A 72 7.90 2.71 1.46
C MET A 72 8.22 1.57 2.43
N LYS A 73 8.88 1.87 3.55
CA LYS A 73 9.14 0.89 4.61
C LYS A 73 7.85 0.36 5.23
N TYR A 74 6.86 1.22 5.48
CA TYR A 74 5.54 0.83 5.97
C TYR A 74 4.78 -0.06 4.98
N PHE A 75 4.79 0.29 3.68
CA PHE A 75 4.16 -0.55 2.66
C PHE A 75 4.85 -1.91 2.51
N ASN A 76 6.15 -1.99 2.79
CA ASN A 76 6.86 -3.26 2.81
C ASN A 76 6.37 -4.13 3.97
N ASP A 77 6.45 -3.61 5.20
CA ASP A 77 6.03 -4.30 6.42
C ASP A 77 4.58 -4.79 6.39
N GLN A 78 3.67 -4.01 5.81
CA GLN A 78 2.25 -4.36 5.74
C GLN A 78 1.91 -5.36 4.63
N LEU A 79 2.75 -5.50 3.61
CA LEU A 79 2.55 -6.45 2.52
C LEU A 79 3.36 -7.73 2.72
N GLU A 80 4.49 -7.62 3.42
CA GLU A 80 5.29 -8.74 3.84
C GLU A 80 4.51 -9.51 4.90
N ILE A 81 4.11 -10.72 4.53
CA ILE A 81 3.88 -11.74 5.54
C ILE A 81 5.25 -11.89 6.22
N PRO A 82 5.37 -11.83 7.55
CA PRO A 82 6.67 -11.98 8.21
C PRO A 82 7.34 -13.25 7.67
N ASP A 83 8.55 -13.08 7.16
CA ASP A 83 9.43 -14.12 6.59
C ASP A 83 9.55 -15.37 7.51
N VAL A 84 9.24 -15.18 8.80
CA VAL A 84 9.09 -16.22 9.84
C VAL A 84 8.14 -17.37 9.44
N ILE A 85 7.15 -17.18 8.56
CA ILE A 85 6.28 -18.29 8.12
C ILE A 85 6.94 -19.12 6.99
N GLU A 86 7.86 -18.57 6.22
CA GLU A 86 8.60 -19.33 5.19
C GLU A 86 9.72 -20.19 5.81
N GLU A 87 10.33 -19.78 6.93
CA GLU A 87 11.22 -20.64 7.74
C GLU A 87 10.48 -21.50 8.78
N GLY A 88 9.18 -21.68 8.57
CA GLY A 88 8.26 -22.36 9.49
C GLY A 88 7.84 -23.78 9.10
N ILE A 89 8.53 -24.49 8.20
CA ILE A 89 8.67 -25.97 8.17
C ILE A 89 10.00 -26.28 7.45
N ARG A 90 11.07 -26.44 8.21
CA ARG A 90 12.27 -27.19 7.79
C ARG A 90 12.90 -27.95 8.96
N MET A 91 12.05 -28.50 9.83
CA MET A 91 12.46 -29.42 10.91
C MET A 91 12.28 -30.88 10.47
N GLU A 92 12.90 -31.29 9.37
CA GLU A 92 13.04 -32.72 9.01
C GLU A 92 14.42 -33.08 8.42
N ALA A 93 15.26 -32.11 8.04
CA ALA A 93 16.54 -32.40 7.40
C ALA A 93 17.73 -32.59 8.37
N VAL A 94 17.51 -32.44 9.69
CA VAL A 94 18.60 -32.51 10.70
C VAL A 94 18.61 -33.80 11.51
N GLN A 95 17.60 -34.69 11.43
CA GLN A 95 17.52 -35.87 12.33
C GLN A 95 17.44 -37.26 11.68
N GLN A 96 17.85 -37.44 10.42
CA GLN A 96 18.05 -38.80 9.85
C GLN A 96 19.44 -39.01 9.21
N LYS A 97 20.43 -38.22 9.63
CA LYS A 97 21.86 -38.56 9.51
C LYS A 97 22.50 -38.57 10.89
N GLU A 98 22.01 -39.41 11.78
CA GLU A 98 22.78 -39.87 12.94
C GLU A 98 22.32 -41.30 13.24
N GLU A 99 23.24 -42.23 12.94
CA GLU A 99 23.30 -43.67 13.29
C GLU A 99 22.32 -44.67 12.65
#